data_AF-A0A6J6LII9-F1
#
_entry.id   AF-A0A6J6LII9-F1
#
_cell.length_a   1.000
_cell.length_b   1.000
_cell.length_c   1.000
_cell.angle_alpha   90.00
_cell.angle_beta   90.00
_cell.angle_gamma   90.00
#
_symmetry.space_group_name_H-M   'P 1'
#
loop_
_entity.id
_entity.type
_entity.pdbx_description
1 polymer ?
#
loop_
_entity_poly.entity_id
_entity_poly.type
_entity_poly.pdbx_seq_one_letter_code
_entity_poly.pdbx_strand_id
1 'polypeptide(L)' 'MEDKSSVHTATEAHQPILMISCDTCVMKDTDACGDCMMSVLCDMPESGAVILNLEELREIRLLAQAGLVPTLRHRAVG' A
#
# COMPACT_ATOMS: atom_id res chain seq x y z
N MET A 1 -9.07 43.34 -14.74
CA MET A 1 -9.41 42.98 -16.14
C MET A 1 -8.06 42.79 -16.81
N GLU A 2 -7.50 41.60 -16.96
CA GLU A 2 -8.10 40.29 -17.25
C GLU A 2 -7.46 39.17 -16.41
N ASP A 3 -8.31 38.23 -16.03
CA ASP A 3 -8.03 36.97 -15.34
C ASP A 3 -7.24 36.02 -16.27
N LYS A 4 -6.08 35.52 -15.84
CA LYS A 4 -5.41 34.37 -16.50
C LYS A 4 -5.40 33.18 -15.56
N SER A 5 -6.62 32.75 -15.24
CA SER A 5 -6.93 31.46 -14.62
C SER A 5 -6.42 30.35 -15.53
N SER A 6 -5.24 29.80 -15.22
CA SER A 6 -4.75 28.56 -15.81
C SER A 6 -5.52 27.41 -15.16
N VAL A 7 -6.73 27.19 -15.65
CA VAL A 7 -7.58 26.05 -15.29
C VAL A 7 -6.86 24.79 -15.75
N HIS A 8 -6.19 24.10 -14.83
CA HIS A 8 -5.93 22.69 -14.98
C HIS A 8 -7.28 21.98 -14.87
N THR A 9 -7.91 21.75 -16.02
CA THR A 9 -9.07 20.87 -16.14
C THR A 9 -8.62 19.48 -15.70
N ALA A 10 -8.90 19.13 -14.44
CA ALA A 10 -8.71 17.79 -13.93
C ALA A 10 -9.73 16.88 -14.63
N THR A 11 -9.33 16.31 -15.76
CA THR A 11 -9.97 15.11 -16.29
C THR A 11 -9.80 14.05 -15.22
N GLU A 12 -10.87 13.78 -14.49
CA GLU A 12 -10.98 12.66 -13.56
C GLU A 12 -10.89 11.38 -14.39
N ALA A 13 -9.66 10.92 -14.62
CA ALA A 13 -9.42 9.65 -15.29
C ALA A 13 -10.00 8.57 -14.39
N HIS A 14 -11.15 8.03 -14.77
CA HIS A 14 -11.77 6.87 -14.13
C HIS A 14 -10.81 5.68 -14.25
N GLN A 15 -9.93 5.54 -13.27
CA GLN A 15 -9.05 4.38 -13.15
C GLN A 15 -9.96 3.17 -12.95
N PRO A 16 -9.89 2.15 -13.83
CA PRO A 16 -10.73 0.96 -13.68
C PRO A 16 -10.41 0.30 -12.34
N ILE A 17 -11.46 -0.02 -11.58
CA ILE A 17 -11.33 -0.73 -10.30
C ILE A 17 -10.89 -2.16 -10.61
N LEU A 18 -9.70 -2.55 -10.14
CA LEU A 18 -9.27 -3.94 -10.12
C LEU A 18 -9.93 -4.64 -8.94
N MET A 19 -10.87 -5.55 -9.22
CA MET A 19 -11.50 -6.40 -8.20
C MET A 19 -10.80 -7.76 -8.18
N ILE A 20 -10.30 -8.16 -7.02
CA ILE A 20 -9.78 -9.50 -6.75
C ILE A 20 -10.74 -10.17 -5.77
N SER A 21 -11.24 -11.35 -6.12
CA SER A 21 -12.11 -12.16 -5.24
C SER A 21 -11.52 -13.56 -5.09
N CYS A 22 -11.25 -13.95 -3.84
CA CYS A 22 -10.79 -15.30 -3.52
C CYS A 22 -11.87 -16.36 -3.83
N ASP A 23 -13.16 -15.97 -3.85
CA ASP A 23 -14.26 -16.90 -4.15
C ASP A 23 -14.33 -17.31 -5.62
N THR A 24 -13.85 -16.45 -6.53
CA THR A 24 -13.83 -16.73 -7.98
C THR A 24 -12.41 -16.94 -8.52
N CYS A 25 -11.41 -17.01 -7.64
CA CYS A 25 -10.01 -17.24 -8.02
C CYS A 25 -9.80 -18.65 -8.55
N VAL A 26 -9.19 -18.79 -9.73
CA VAL A 26 -8.96 -20.09 -10.38
C VAL A 26 -7.94 -20.95 -9.60
N MET A 27 -7.12 -20.30 -8.78
CA MET A 27 -6.08 -20.95 -7.97
C MET A 27 -6.57 -21.29 -6.55
N LYS A 28 -7.86 -21.07 -6.25
CA LYS A 28 -8.46 -21.38 -4.95
C LYS A 28 -8.18 -22.84 -4.58
N ASP A 29 -7.84 -23.06 -3.31
CA ASP A 29 -7.54 -24.38 -2.72
C ASP A 29 -6.34 -25.13 -3.33
N THR A 30 -5.49 -24.43 -4.10
CA THR A 30 -4.19 -24.94 -4.56
C THR A 30 -3.05 -24.44 -3.67
N ASP A 31 -1.86 -25.02 -3.80
CA ASP A 31 -0.66 -24.57 -3.09
C ASP A 31 -0.33 -23.09 -3.36
N ALA A 32 -0.67 -22.57 -4.55
CA ALA A 32 -0.49 -21.15 -4.88
C ALA A 32 -1.36 -20.22 -4.03
N CYS A 33 -2.49 -20.72 -3.49
CA CYS A 33 -3.34 -19.94 -2.60
C CYS A 33 -2.67 -19.70 -1.23
N GLY A 34 -1.82 -20.63 -0.77
CA GLY A 34 -1.06 -20.49 0.48
C GLY A 34 0.04 -19.42 0.41
N ASP A 35 0.53 -19.12 -0.79
CA ASP A 35 1.52 -18.06 -1.06
C ASP A 35 0.85 -16.74 -1.55
N CYS A 36 -0.48 -16.67 -1.54
CA CYS A 36 -1.21 -15.49 -1.99
C CYS A 36 -1.28 -14.41 -0.89
N MET A 37 -1.04 -13.14 -1.26
CA MET A 37 -1.09 -12.00 -0.35
C MET A 37 -2.50 -11.65 0.18
N MET A 38 -3.56 -12.20 -0.41
CA MET A 38 -4.95 -11.83 -0.08
C MET A 38 -5.34 -12.19 1.36
N SER A 39 -4.82 -13.28 1.93
CA SER A 39 -5.04 -13.60 3.35
C SER A 39 -4.50 -12.51 4.27
N VAL A 40 -3.32 -11.96 3.96
CA VAL A 40 -2.71 -10.85 4.73
C VAL A 40 -3.52 -9.56 4.60
N LEU A 41 -4.07 -9.27 3.41
CA LEU A 41 -4.80 -8.04 3.16
C LEU A 41 -6.23 -8.07 3.72
N CYS A 42 -6.93 -9.21 3.60
CA CYS A 42 -8.32 -9.35 4.00
C CYS A 42 -8.47 -9.79 5.45
N ASP A 43 -7.58 -10.66 5.94
CA ASP A 43 -7.58 -11.13 7.33
C ASP A 43 -6.55 -10.37 8.18
N MET A 44 -6.21 -9.12 7.79
CA MET A 44 -5.33 -8.27 8.60
C MET A 44 -5.96 -8.17 9.99
N PRO A 45 -5.38 -8.81 11.03
CA PRO A 45 -5.98 -8.73 12.34
C PRO A 45 -5.95 -7.26 12.75
N GLU A 46 -6.95 -6.79 13.50
CA GLU A 46 -6.91 -5.45 14.14
C GLU A 46 -5.77 -5.32 15.17
N SER A 47 -4.77 -6.20 15.11
CA SER A 47 -3.70 -6.35 16.07
C SER A 47 -2.70 -5.20 15.98
N GLY A 48 -3.09 -4.08 16.57
CA GLY A 48 -2.21 -3.10 17.18
C GLY A 48 -1.21 -2.39 16.27
N ALA A 49 -0.60 -1.36 16.82
CA ALA A 49 0.55 -0.73 16.17
C ALA A 49 1.73 -1.72 16.15
N VAL A 50 2.44 -1.79 15.02
CA VAL A 50 3.75 -2.43 14.98
C VAL A 50 4.70 -1.60 15.82
N ILE A 51 5.13 -2.14 16.97
CA ILE A 51 6.09 -1.47 17.85
C ILE A 51 7.50 -1.86 17.42
N LEU A 52 8.27 -0.85 17.03
CA LEU A 52 9.67 -0.99 16.66
C LEU A 52 10.55 -0.36 17.73
N ASN A 53 11.62 -1.04 18.09
CA ASN A 53 12.67 -0.47 18.92
C ASN A 53 13.59 0.47 18.09
N LEU A 54 14.50 1.18 18.75
CA LEU A 54 15.35 2.17 18.09
C LEU A 54 16.37 1.54 17.11
N GLU A 55 16.80 0.31 17.36
CA GLU A 55 17.74 -0.41 16.50
C GLU A 55 17.04 -0.87 15.22
N GLU A 56 15.89 -1.53 15.34
CA GLU A 56 15.03 -1.94 14.22
C GLU A 56 14.68 -0.74 13.32
N LEU A 57 14.34 0.40 13.93
CA LEU A 57 14.02 1.61 13.18
C LEU A 57 15.25 2.16 12.41
N ARG A 58 16.47 2.00 12.96
CA ARG A 58 17.71 2.39 12.26
C ARG A 58 18.00 1.46 11.08
N GLU A 59 17.78 0.15 11.25
CA GLU A 59 17.97 -0.83 10.19
C GLU A 59 17.02 -0.58 9.02
N ILE A 60 15.73 -0.38 9.29
CA ILE A 60 14.73 -0.07 8.26
C ILE A 60 15.12 1.22 7.50
N ARG A 61 15.64 2.23 8.19
CA ARG A 61 16.12 3.46 7.55
C ARG A 61 17.34 3.21 6.67
N LEU A 62 18.29 2.38 7.09
CA LEU A 62 19.45 2.00 6.29
C LEU A 62 19.00 1.29 5.00
N LEU A 63 18.08 0.33 5.12
CA LEU A 63 17.51 -0.37 3.96
C LEU A 63 16.79 0.58 3.01
N ALA A 64 16.04 1.55 3.53
CA ALA A 64 15.33 2.54 2.72
C ALA A 64 16.31 3.46 1.96
N GLN A 65 17.41 3.87 2.62
CA GLN A 65 18.46 4.67 1.98
C GLN A 65 19.18 3.89 0.86
N ALA A 66 19.32 2.58 1.03
CA ALA A 66 19.86 1.68 0.00
C ALA A 66 18.85 1.34 -1.11
N GLY A 67 17.59 1.79 -1.00
CA GLY A 67 16.52 1.49 -1.97
C GLY A 67 15.96 0.07 -1.89
N LEU A 68 16.24 -0.66 -0.81
CA LEU A 68 15.81 -2.05 -0.62
C LEU A 68 14.40 -2.16 -0.03
N VAL A 69 13.92 -1.11 0.63
CA VAL A 69 12.55 -1.03 1.15
C VAL A 69 11.95 0.35 0.85
N PRO A 70 10.62 0.48 0.76
CA PRO A 70 9.98 1.78 0.66
C PRO A 70 10.29 2.66 1.88
N THR A 71 10.45 3.96 1.66
CA THR A 71 10.44 4.94 2.76
C THR A 71 9.06 4.96 3.43
N LEU A 72 8.99 5.44 4.69
CA LEU A 72 7.71 5.65 5.39
C LEU A 72 6.75 6.48 4.53
N ARG A 73 5.70 5.82 4.01
CA ARG A 73 4.69 6.44 3.12
C ARG A 73 3.63 7.21 3.90
N HIS A 74 3.35 6.75 5.12
CA HIS A 74 2.35 7.35 5.99
C HIS A 74 3.09 7.99 7.18
N ARG A 75 3.15 9.32 7.19
CA ARG A 75 3.53 10.08 8.38
C ARG A 75 2.25 10.50 9.08
N ALA A 76 2.20 10.35 10.40
CA ALA A 76 1.15 10.99 11.18
C ALA A 76 1.23 12.50 10.90
N VAL A 77 0.13 13.08 10.41
CA VAL A 77 0.02 14.53 10.30
C VAL A 77 -0.07 15.02 11.74
N GLY A 78 0.98 15.72 12.19
CA GLY A 78 1.01 16.37 13.50
C GLY A 78 0.10 17.60 13.54
#